data_AF-A0A1B6JXH2-F1
#
_entry.id   AF-A0A1B6JXH2-F1
#
_cell.length_a   1.000
_cell.length_b   1.000
_cell.length_c   1.000
_cell.angle_alpha   90.00
_cell.angle_beta   90.00
_cell.angle_gamma   90.00
#
_symmetry.space_group_name_H-M   'P 1'
#
loop_
_entity.id
_entity.type
_entity.pdbx_description
1 polymer ?
#
loop_
_entity_poly.entity_id
_entity_poly.type
_entity_poly.pdbx_seq_one_letter_code
_entity_poly.pdbx_strand_id
1 'polypeptide(L)'
;MIQELPDWLDNSFLASALQGEDDTKEVTVVKFSAAPAVAAGNNYTSQLYRITVQYTIPELDPQVTSLIVKAPVTKGVIVEMSHNRDFFSKEPKVYNTLLPYLHSKSGQQFGPTYYNSNVKNVLVLKDVSREGYIMCDRYKKLDYSHCKCVFKTLAKFHASSVACYRDDPNLIKEVGEDFIYKTSNIKKEEMEIWLQSCVKTAVEIVSGISECKSAAEMFLSRLNSANIAESIGILSNPKKEGLNVLNHGDLWINIHVV
;
A
#
# COMPACT_ATOMS: atom_id res chain seq x y z
N MET A 1 12.01 -7.32 20.57
CA MET A 1 13.23 -7.14 19.78
C MET A 1 13.18 -5.75 19.18
N ILE A 2 14.19 -4.92 19.43
CA ILE A 2 14.33 -3.62 18.77
C ILE A 2 14.57 -3.93 17.29
N GLN A 3 13.74 -3.42 16.41
CA GLN A 3 13.93 -3.57 14.98
C GLN A 3 15.16 -2.73 14.61
N GLU A 4 16.24 -3.39 14.17
CA GLU A 4 17.43 -2.70 13.68
C GLU A 4 17.06 -1.82 12.49
N LEU A 5 17.52 -0.57 12.52
CA LEU A 5 17.31 0.35 11.42
C LEU A 5 18.19 -0.09 10.24
N PRO A 6 17.67 -0.07 9.00
CA PRO A 6 18.49 -0.35 7.84
C PRO A 6 19.63 0.66 7.69
N ASP A 7 20.80 0.22 7.26
CA ASP A 7 21.99 1.08 7.13
C ASP A 7 21.77 2.27 6.18
N TRP A 8 20.90 2.12 5.18
CA TRP A 8 20.55 3.19 4.23
C TRP A 8 19.63 4.26 4.82
N LEU A 9 19.00 4.01 5.98
CA LEU A 9 18.10 4.96 6.64
C LEU A 9 18.92 5.89 7.54
N ASP A 10 19.65 6.80 6.90
CA ASP A 10 20.59 7.73 7.54
C ASP A 10 20.23 9.21 7.28
N ASN A 11 21.09 10.12 7.75
CA ASN A 11 20.92 11.57 7.55
C ASN A 11 20.91 11.96 6.06
N SER A 12 21.70 11.28 5.22
CA SER A 12 21.83 11.60 3.79
C SER A 12 20.55 11.23 3.04
N PHE A 13 20.02 10.04 3.32
CA PHE A 13 18.73 9.59 2.78
C PHE A 13 17.60 10.54 3.16
N LEU A 14 17.50 10.92 4.43
CA LEU A 14 16.44 11.81 4.92
C LEU A 14 16.57 13.22 4.35
N ALA A 15 17.80 13.74 4.22
CA ALA A 15 18.06 15.02 3.58
C ALA A 15 17.60 15.01 2.11
N SER A 16 18.01 13.98 1.35
CA SER A 16 17.62 13.81 -0.05
C SER A 16 16.10 13.73 -0.21
N ALA A 17 15.41 12.98 0.65
CA ALA A 17 13.95 12.88 0.60
C ALA A 17 13.24 14.21 0.88
N LEU A 18 13.73 14.98 1.86
CA LEU A 18 13.17 16.29 2.21
C LEU A 18 13.50 17.38 1.19
N GLN A 19 14.64 17.28 0.51
CA GLN A 19 15.04 18.17 -0.56
C GLN A 19 14.18 17.95 -1.81
N GLY A 20 13.93 16.69 -2.18
CA GLY A 20 13.16 16.36 -3.38
C GLY A 20 13.92 16.67 -4.66
N GLU A 21 13.25 17.26 -5.64
CA GLU A 21 13.83 17.68 -6.94
C GLU A 21 14.24 19.16 -6.97
N ASP A 22 14.11 19.87 -5.84
CA ASP A 22 14.46 21.28 -5.75
C ASP A 22 15.95 21.44 -5.38
N ASP A 23 16.80 21.56 -6.40
CA ASP A 23 18.24 21.77 -6.24
C ASP A 23 18.60 23.11 -5.57
N THR A 24 17.64 24.05 -5.44
CA THR A 24 17.86 25.31 -4.72
C THR A 24 17.67 25.18 -3.20
N LYS A 25 17.07 24.06 -2.76
CA LYS A 25 16.76 23.78 -1.37
C LYS A 25 17.83 22.88 -0.75
N GLU A 26 18.88 23.47 -0.18
CA GLU A 26 19.89 22.70 0.54
C GLU A 26 19.34 22.22 1.89
N VAL A 27 19.06 20.92 2.04
CA VAL A 27 18.57 20.34 3.29
C VAL A 27 19.71 19.68 4.06
N THR A 28 19.92 20.07 5.31
CA THR A 28 20.85 19.39 6.22
C THR A 28 20.10 18.78 7.40
N VAL A 29 20.19 17.47 7.58
CA VAL A 29 19.63 16.77 8.75
C VAL A 29 20.57 16.91 9.94
N VAL A 30 20.07 17.53 11.01
CA VAL A 30 20.80 17.73 12.27
C VAL A 30 20.78 16.46 13.11
N LYS A 31 19.59 15.87 13.25
CA LYS A 31 19.36 14.59 13.92
C LYS A 31 18.00 14.02 13.55
N PHE A 32 17.85 12.71 13.70
CA PHE A 32 16.55 12.06 13.64
C PHE A 32 16.41 11.00 14.72
N SER A 33 15.17 10.61 14.98
CA SER A 33 14.83 9.45 15.80
C SER A 33 13.85 8.58 15.03
N ALA A 34 14.01 7.27 15.12
CA ALA A 34 13.14 6.30 14.47
C ALA A 34 12.47 5.38 15.49
N ALA A 35 11.21 5.04 15.24
CA ALA A 35 10.46 4.06 16.00
C ALA A 35 9.56 3.25 15.06
N PRO A 36 9.08 2.05 15.44
CA PRO A 36 8.05 1.35 14.70
C PRO A 36 6.81 2.24 14.52
N ALA A 37 6.30 2.35 13.29
CA ALA A 37 5.13 3.20 13.02
C ALA A 37 3.82 2.59 13.51
N VAL A 38 3.76 1.25 13.53
CA VAL A 38 2.58 0.44 13.86
C VAL A 38 2.97 -0.71 14.79
N ALA A 39 2.00 -1.24 15.54
CA ALA A 39 2.21 -2.43 16.36
C ALA A 39 2.49 -3.66 15.51
N ALA A 40 3.22 -4.63 16.07
CA ALA A 40 3.57 -5.88 15.40
C ALA A 40 2.33 -6.58 14.80
N GLY A 41 2.48 -7.07 13.56
CA GLY A 41 1.41 -7.75 12.83
C GLY A 41 0.53 -6.84 11.96
N ASN A 42 0.71 -5.51 12.00
CA ASN A 42 -0.03 -4.57 11.16
C ASN A 42 0.74 -4.11 9.91
N ASN A 43 1.97 -4.59 9.73
CA ASN A 43 2.87 -4.17 8.65
C ASN A 43 3.15 -5.25 7.59
N TYR A 44 2.54 -6.45 7.71
CA TYR A 44 2.58 -7.58 6.76
C TYR A 44 3.82 -7.66 5.86
N THR A 45 3.74 -7.11 4.63
CA THR A 45 4.78 -7.22 3.60
C THR A 45 5.88 -6.16 3.70
N SER A 46 5.84 -5.30 4.70
CA SER A 46 6.74 -4.17 4.84
C SER A 46 7.12 -3.91 6.29
N GLN A 47 8.15 -3.10 6.46
CA GLN A 47 8.59 -2.51 7.70
C GLN A 47 8.23 -1.03 7.63
N LEU A 48 7.49 -0.54 8.63
CA LEU A 48 7.12 0.86 8.69
C LEU A 48 7.81 1.52 9.88
N TYR A 49 8.56 2.57 9.59
CA TYR A 49 9.27 3.38 10.55
C TYR A 49 8.62 4.76 10.63
N ARG A 50 8.33 5.23 11.83
CA ARG A 50 8.02 6.63 12.09
C ARG A 50 9.31 7.35 12.42
N ILE A 51 9.67 8.31 11.60
CA ILE A 51 10.91 9.09 11.71
C ILE A 51 10.55 10.53 12.09
N THR A 52 11.04 11.00 13.23
CA THR A 52 11.05 12.44 13.53
C THR A 52 12.39 13.01 13.11
N VAL A 53 12.39 13.97 12.20
CA VAL A 53 13.59 14.58 11.63
C VAL A 53 13.67 16.03 12.05
N GLN A 54 14.83 16.45 12.57
CA GLN A 54 15.20 17.85 12.75
C GLN A 54 16.21 18.23 11.68
N TYR A 55 15.91 19.26 10.91
CA TYR A 55 16.72 19.66 9.76
C TYR A 55 16.75 21.18 9.59
N THR A 56 17.72 21.67 8.83
CA THR A 56 17.88 23.09 8.49
C THR A 56 17.86 23.25 6.97
N ILE A 57 17.41 24.43 6.55
CA ILE A 57 17.53 24.95 5.19
C ILE A 57 18.16 26.34 5.33
N PRO A 58 19.10 26.76 4.46
CA PRO A 58 19.66 28.10 4.51
C PRO A 58 18.57 29.17 4.63
N GLU A 59 18.82 30.17 5.47
CA GLU A 59 17.93 31.32 5.70
C GLU A 59 16.57 31.00 6.37
N LEU A 60 16.31 29.74 6.74
CA LEU A 60 15.14 29.34 7.51
C LEU A 60 15.51 28.91 8.93
N ASP A 61 14.56 29.10 9.85
CA ASP A 61 14.68 28.54 11.20
C ASP A 61 14.75 27.00 11.16
N PRO A 62 15.38 26.36 12.17
CA PRO A 62 15.39 24.90 12.28
C PRO A 62 13.98 24.30 12.22
N GLN A 63 13.81 23.32 11.34
CA GLN A 63 12.53 22.67 11.05
C GLN A 63 12.44 21.31 11.72
N VAL A 64 11.22 20.90 12.07
CA VAL A 64 10.93 19.57 12.60
C VAL A 64 9.75 18.97 11.84
N THR A 65 9.94 17.76 11.29
CA THR A 65 8.86 17.02 10.61
C THR A 65 8.79 15.57 11.08
N SER A 66 7.68 14.91 10.74
CA SER A 66 7.46 13.48 10.98
C SER A 66 7.14 12.80 9.66
N LEU A 67 7.83 11.69 9.41
CA LEU A 67 7.73 10.89 8.20
C LEU A 67 7.38 9.46 8.55
N ILE A 68 6.63 8.80 7.67
CA ILE A 68 6.49 7.35 7.64
C ILE A 68 7.38 6.83 6.50
N VAL A 69 8.40 6.05 6.86
CA VAL A 69 9.24 5.34 5.90
C VAL A 69 8.77 3.89 5.83
N LYS A 70 8.29 3.47 4.66
CA LYS A 70 7.87 2.09 4.40
C LYS A 70 8.92 1.43 3.52
N ALA A 71 9.48 0.33 4.00
CA ALA A 71 10.46 -0.47 3.28
C ALA A 71 9.99 -1.93 3.17
N PRO A 72 10.38 -2.67 2.12
CA PRO A 72 10.10 -4.10 2.03
C PRO A 72 10.69 -4.86 3.23
N VAL A 73 10.02 -5.93 3.67
CA VAL A 73 10.67 -6.89 4.58
C VAL A 73 11.88 -7.52 3.88
N THR A 74 12.95 -7.82 4.62
CA THR A 74 14.19 -8.39 4.07
C THR A 74 14.39 -9.88 4.42
N LYS A 75 13.51 -10.45 5.24
CA LYS A 75 13.56 -11.85 5.68
C LYS A 75 12.15 -12.47 5.77
N GLY A 76 12.09 -13.79 5.70
CA GLY A 76 10.88 -14.59 5.95
C GLY A 76 10.10 -14.99 4.70
N VAL A 77 8.99 -15.71 4.92
CA VAL A 77 8.18 -16.33 3.85
C VAL A 77 7.71 -15.32 2.80
N ILE A 78 7.31 -14.10 3.21
CA ILE A 78 6.89 -13.06 2.26
C ILE A 78 8.03 -12.71 1.29
N VAL A 79 9.26 -12.64 1.81
CA VAL A 79 10.43 -12.35 0.99
C VAL A 79 10.69 -13.47 0.00
N GLU A 80 10.71 -14.72 0.44
CA GLU A 80 10.88 -15.91 -0.42
C GLU A 80 9.80 -15.97 -1.51
N MET A 81 8.56 -15.67 -1.16
CA MET A 81 7.45 -15.61 -2.10
C MET A 81 7.54 -14.43 -3.06
N SER A 82 8.13 -13.31 -2.62
CA SER A 82 8.35 -12.12 -3.45
C SER A 82 9.63 -12.19 -4.28
N HIS A 83 10.52 -13.16 -4.06
CA HIS A 83 11.71 -13.34 -4.90
C HIS A 83 11.24 -13.59 -6.35
N ASN A 84 11.68 -12.74 -7.27
CA ASN A 84 11.24 -12.64 -8.67
C ASN A 84 9.88 -11.96 -8.94
N ARG A 85 9.27 -11.31 -7.94
CA ARG A 85 8.02 -10.55 -8.09
C ARG A 85 8.27 -9.07 -7.86
N ASP A 86 7.79 -8.24 -8.78
CA ASP A 86 7.89 -6.79 -8.63
C ASP A 86 6.74 -6.25 -7.76
N PHE A 87 6.76 -6.64 -6.49
CA PHE A 87 5.66 -6.42 -5.54
C PHE A 87 5.53 -4.96 -5.11
N PHE A 88 6.65 -4.24 -5.12
CA PHE A 88 6.76 -2.91 -4.51
C PHE A 88 7.05 -1.78 -5.50
N SER A 89 7.30 -2.05 -6.78
CA SER A 89 7.59 -1.00 -7.77
C SER A 89 6.41 -0.10 -8.10
N LYS A 90 5.20 -0.65 -8.02
CA LYS A 90 3.96 0.09 -8.32
C LYS A 90 3.67 1.16 -7.30
N GLU A 91 4.02 0.93 -6.04
CA GLU A 91 3.62 1.81 -4.95
C GLU A 91 4.26 3.22 -5.09
N PRO A 92 5.57 3.37 -5.38
CA PRO A 92 6.15 4.66 -5.74
C PRO A 92 5.44 5.35 -6.90
N LYS A 93 5.12 4.61 -7.97
CA LYS A 93 4.43 5.14 -9.15
C LYS A 93 3.03 5.66 -8.82
N VAL A 94 2.32 4.96 -7.94
CA VAL A 94 1.01 5.39 -7.43
C VAL A 94 1.15 6.73 -6.72
N TYR A 95 2.06 6.84 -5.75
CA TYR A 95 2.22 8.04 -4.93
C TYR A 95 2.81 9.24 -5.69
N ASN A 96 3.78 9.02 -6.57
CA ASN A 96 4.49 10.12 -7.24
C ASN A 96 3.85 10.57 -8.56
N THR A 97 3.09 9.71 -9.24
CA THR A 97 2.56 9.99 -10.58
C THR A 97 1.03 9.94 -10.57
N LEU A 98 0.44 8.81 -10.16
CA LEU A 98 -1.00 8.61 -10.27
C LEU A 98 -1.79 9.54 -9.34
N LEU A 99 -1.50 9.53 -8.03
CA LEU A 99 -2.30 10.32 -7.07
C LEU A 99 -2.25 11.83 -7.36
N PRO A 100 -1.09 12.44 -7.70
CA PRO A 100 -1.03 13.83 -8.14
C PRO A 100 -1.88 14.09 -9.39
N TYR A 101 -1.85 13.20 -10.38
CA TYR A 101 -2.72 13.31 -11.55
C TYR A 101 -4.20 13.27 -11.16
N LEU A 102 -4.63 12.30 -10.36
CA LEU A 102 -6.03 12.18 -9.94
C LEU A 102 -6.49 13.40 -9.12
N HIS A 103 -5.60 13.93 -8.27
CA HIS A 103 -5.83 15.16 -7.52
C HIS A 103 -6.07 16.34 -8.47
N SER A 104 -5.24 16.52 -9.49
CA SER A 104 -5.39 17.61 -10.47
C SER A 104 -6.75 17.60 -11.19
N LYS A 105 -7.39 16.42 -11.33
CA LYS A 105 -8.68 16.26 -12.01
C LYS A 105 -9.88 16.45 -11.08
N SER A 106 -9.74 16.23 -9.78
CA SER A 106 -10.86 16.19 -8.83
C SER A 106 -10.76 17.14 -7.65
N GLY A 107 -9.59 17.74 -7.41
CA GLY A 107 -9.25 18.48 -6.20
C GLY A 107 -9.20 17.61 -4.93
N GLN A 108 -9.39 16.29 -5.03
CA GLN A 108 -9.39 15.38 -3.89
C GLN A 108 -7.97 14.91 -3.60
N GLN A 109 -7.54 15.03 -2.35
CA GLN A 109 -6.33 14.36 -1.89
C GLN A 109 -6.66 12.91 -1.53
N PHE A 110 -5.93 11.96 -2.12
CA PHE A 110 -6.18 10.51 -1.98
C PHE A 110 -5.19 9.81 -1.04
N GLY A 111 -4.10 10.48 -0.65
CA GLY A 111 -3.08 9.94 0.23
C GLY A 111 -2.20 11.04 0.85
N PRO A 112 -1.32 10.67 1.79
CA PRO A 112 -0.35 11.60 2.37
C PRO A 112 0.61 12.14 1.30
N THR A 113 1.24 13.28 1.60
CA THR A 113 2.32 13.81 0.76
C THR A 113 3.45 12.79 0.66
N TYR A 114 3.86 12.51 -0.56
CA TYR A 114 5.01 11.66 -0.87
C TYR A 114 6.27 12.52 -1.00
N TYR A 115 7.37 11.99 -0.48
CA TYR A 115 8.71 12.54 -0.61
C TYR A 115 9.55 11.58 -1.45
N ASN A 116 10.36 12.11 -2.37
CA ASN A 116 11.17 11.28 -3.26
C ASN A 116 12.12 10.38 -2.45
N SER A 117 12.22 9.12 -2.85
CA SER A 117 13.16 8.16 -2.29
C SER A 117 14.20 7.80 -3.34
N ASN A 118 15.48 7.92 -2.99
CA ASN A 118 16.60 7.41 -3.81
C ASN A 118 16.88 5.92 -3.55
N VAL A 119 16.17 5.30 -2.60
CA VAL A 119 16.26 3.85 -2.34
C VAL A 119 15.10 3.13 -3.02
N LYS A 120 15.44 2.15 -3.85
CA LYS A 120 14.46 1.36 -4.63
C LYS A 120 13.41 0.73 -3.70
N ASN A 121 12.15 0.83 -4.08
CA ASN A 121 11.00 0.24 -3.37
C ASN A 121 10.76 0.76 -1.94
N VAL A 122 11.45 1.84 -1.54
CA VAL A 122 11.18 2.53 -0.27
C VAL A 122 10.28 3.72 -0.53
N LEU A 123 9.27 3.89 0.31
CA LEU A 123 8.39 5.05 0.31
C LEU A 123 8.67 5.93 1.52
N VAL A 124 8.66 7.24 1.27
CA VAL A 124 8.71 8.25 2.32
C VAL A 124 7.44 9.08 2.22
N LEU A 125 6.61 9.03 3.26
CA LEU A 125 5.31 9.68 3.30
C LEU A 125 5.26 10.64 4.50
N LYS A 126 4.50 11.72 4.40
CA LYS A 126 4.19 12.56 5.54
C LYS A 126 3.44 11.76 6.60
N ASP A 127 3.86 11.89 7.85
CA ASP A 127 3.13 11.30 8.97
C ASP A 127 1.92 12.16 9.36
N VAL A 128 0.75 11.73 8.90
CA VAL A 128 -0.53 12.40 9.14
C VAL A 128 -1.05 12.25 10.58
N SER A 129 -0.40 11.47 11.44
CA SER A 129 -0.84 11.35 12.85
C SER A 129 -0.78 12.68 13.59
N ARG A 130 0.14 13.58 13.21
CA ARG A 130 0.22 14.93 13.75
C ARG A 130 -0.88 15.86 13.27
N GLU A 131 -1.63 15.47 12.24
CA GLU A 131 -2.78 16.21 11.71
C GLU A 131 -4.11 15.73 12.33
N GLY A 132 -4.05 14.90 13.37
CA GLY A 132 -5.23 14.37 14.07
C GLY A 132 -5.78 13.06 13.49
N TYR A 133 -5.09 12.47 12.51
CA TYR A 133 -5.47 11.16 12.00
C TYR A 133 -5.07 10.06 12.98
N ILE A 134 -6.01 9.17 13.29
CA ILE A 134 -5.81 8.01 14.14
C ILE A 134 -6.16 6.72 13.38
N MET A 135 -5.53 5.62 13.78
CA MET A 135 -5.88 4.31 13.26
C MET A 135 -7.19 3.84 13.89
N CYS A 136 -8.20 3.54 13.06
CA CYS A 136 -9.46 2.99 13.55
C CYS A 136 -9.31 1.56 14.06
N ASP A 137 -10.08 1.23 15.09
CA ASP A 137 -10.20 -0.13 15.58
C ASP A 137 -11.00 -0.98 14.57
N ARG A 138 -10.31 -1.90 13.91
CA ARG A 138 -10.90 -2.80 12.89
C ARG A 138 -12.07 -3.64 13.41
N TYR A 139 -12.18 -3.87 14.72
CA TYR A 139 -13.30 -4.61 15.32
C TYR A 139 -14.54 -3.72 15.54
N LYS A 140 -14.37 -2.40 15.63
CA LYS A 140 -15.46 -1.45 15.88
C LYS A 140 -16.17 -0.97 14.61
N LYS A 141 -15.62 -1.28 13.43
CA LYS A 141 -16.12 -0.86 12.11
C LYS A 141 -16.14 0.69 11.98
N LEU A 142 -16.49 1.17 10.80
CA LEU A 142 -16.70 2.60 10.54
C LEU A 142 -18.16 2.97 10.80
N ASP A 143 -18.40 4.16 11.34
CA ASP A 143 -19.75 4.72 11.38
C ASP A 143 -20.21 5.17 9.98
N TYR A 144 -21.48 5.57 9.89
CA TYR A 144 -22.08 5.98 8.62
C TYR A 144 -21.41 7.22 8.00
N SER A 145 -21.00 8.19 8.82
CA SER A 145 -20.37 9.43 8.35
C SER A 145 -19.01 9.14 7.71
N HIS A 146 -18.21 8.28 8.35
CA HIS A 146 -16.94 7.80 7.82
C HIS A 146 -17.13 6.98 6.54
N CYS A 147 -18.08 6.04 6.53
CA CYS A 147 -18.43 5.27 5.33
C CYS A 147 -18.80 6.19 4.16
N LYS A 148 -19.61 7.23 4.41
CA LYS A 148 -20.01 8.21 3.40
C LYS A 148 -18.82 8.99 2.86
N CYS A 149 -17.85 9.34 3.71
CA CYS A 149 -16.59 9.96 3.28
C CYS A 149 -15.80 9.01 2.37
N VAL A 150 -15.60 7.76 2.79
CA VAL A 150 -14.90 6.72 2.01
C VAL A 150 -15.53 6.54 0.63
N PHE A 151 -16.86 6.34 0.56
CA PHE A 151 -17.54 6.14 -0.73
C PHE A 151 -17.47 7.37 -1.65
N LYS A 152 -17.54 8.59 -1.09
CA LYS A 152 -17.35 9.82 -1.88
C LYS A 152 -15.93 9.92 -2.43
N THR A 153 -14.92 9.62 -1.62
CA THR A 153 -13.52 9.63 -2.04
C THR A 153 -13.27 8.56 -3.11
N LEU A 154 -13.80 7.35 -2.96
CA LEU A 154 -13.71 6.29 -3.98
C LEU A 154 -14.41 6.67 -5.27
N ALA A 155 -15.59 7.29 -5.21
CA ALA A 155 -16.28 7.74 -6.42
C ALA A 155 -15.43 8.74 -7.21
N LYS A 156 -14.77 9.69 -6.51
CA LYS A 156 -13.83 10.61 -7.14
C LYS A 156 -12.60 9.88 -7.68
N PHE A 157 -12.02 8.93 -6.93
CA PHE A 157 -10.88 8.13 -7.37
C PHE A 157 -11.20 7.39 -8.67
N HIS A 158 -12.32 6.67 -8.71
CA HIS A 158 -12.79 5.94 -9.89
C HIS A 158 -13.02 6.89 -11.08
N ALA A 159 -13.74 8.01 -10.88
CA ALA A 159 -14.00 8.97 -11.94
C ALA A 159 -12.71 9.60 -12.51
N SER A 160 -11.78 9.99 -11.63
CA SER A 160 -10.47 10.50 -12.03
C SER A 160 -9.63 9.45 -12.74
N SER A 161 -9.76 8.17 -12.39
CA SER A 161 -9.04 7.09 -13.07
C SER A 161 -9.51 6.88 -14.51
N VAL A 162 -10.80 7.13 -14.80
CA VAL A 162 -11.32 7.11 -16.17
C VAL A 162 -10.72 8.25 -17.00
N ALA A 163 -10.61 9.45 -16.41
CA ALA A 163 -9.92 10.57 -17.06
C ALA A 163 -8.44 10.24 -17.30
N CYS A 164 -7.76 9.63 -16.32
CA CYS A 164 -6.38 9.17 -16.45
C CYS A 164 -6.23 8.14 -17.56
N TYR A 165 -7.11 7.15 -17.65
CA TYR A 165 -7.05 6.14 -18.71
C TYR A 165 -7.21 6.75 -20.11
N ARG A 166 -8.08 7.75 -20.25
CA ARG A 166 -8.26 8.47 -21.51
C ARG A 166 -7.01 9.26 -21.91
N ASP A 167 -6.37 9.92 -20.96
CA ASP A 167 -5.23 10.81 -21.22
C ASP A 167 -3.89 10.03 -21.29
N ASP A 168 -3.71 9.02 -20.44
CA ASP A 168 -2.55 8.12 -20.35
C ASP A 168 -2.97 6.68 -19.96
N PRO A 169 -3.34 5.84 -20.94
CA PRO A 169 -3.75 4.46 -20.70
C PRO A 169 -2.60 3.57 -20.20
N ASN A 170 -1.33 3.94 -20.49
CA ASN A 170 -0.18 3.16 -20.07
C ASN A 170 0.05 3.25 -18.57
N LEU A 171 -0.13 4.45 -17.99
CA LEU A 171 -0.04 4.62 -16.54
C LEU A 171 -1.05 3.74 -15.80
N ILE A 172 -2.31 3.70 -16.25
CA ILE A 172 -3.35 2.84 -15.66
C ILE A 172 -3.03 1.36 -15.83
N LYS A 173 -2.47 0.96 -16.99
CA LYS A 173 -2.03 -0.42 -17.21
C LYS A 173 -0.90 -0.81 -16.25
N GLU A 174 0.12 0.03 -16.11
CA GLU A 174 1.28 -0.23 -15.24
C GLU A 174 0.89 -0.41 -13.77
N VAL A 175 0.05 0.49 -13.24
CA VAL A 175 -0.37 0.46 -11.83
C VAL A 175 -1.53 -0.50 -11.55
N GLY A 176 -2.39 -0.75 -12.55
CA GLY A 176 -3.61 -1.54 -12.42
C GLY A 176 -3.46 -3.02 -12.77
N GLU A 177 -2.34 -3.44 -13.35
CA GLU A 177 -2.10 -4.85 -13.62
C GLU A 177 -1.99 -5.66 -12.31
N ASP A 178 -2.64 -6.82 -12.27
CA ASP A 178 -2.62 -7.71 -11.10
C ASP A 178 -1.26 -8.43 -10.99
N PHE A 179 -0.65 -8.37 -9.80
CA PHE A 179 0.66 -8.99 -9.56
C PHE A 179 0.59 -10.50 -9.30
N ILE A 180 -0.56 -11.02 -8.83
CA ILE A 180 -0.79 -12.42 -8.47
C ILE A 180 -0.83 -13.27 -9.74
N TYR A 181 -1.42 -12.74 -10.82
CA TYR A 181 -1.69 -13.53 -12.02
C TYR A 181 -0.77 -13.24 -13.22
N LYS A 182 -0.28 -12.01 -13.41
CA LYS A 182 0.46 -11.63 -14.64
C LYS A 182 1.98 -11.54 -14.53
N THR A 183 2.59 -11.80 -13.36
CA THR A 183 4.05 -11.96 -13.33
C THR A 183 4.41 -13.25 -14.08
N SER A 184 4.92 -13.07 -15.30
CA SER A 184 5.24 -14.10 -16.31
C SER A 184 6.24 -15.19 -15.87
N ASN A 185 6.64 -15.20 -14.59
CA ASN A 185 7.71 -16.03 -14.04
C ASN A 185 7.26 -16.88 -12.84
N ILE A 186 5.98 -16.86 -12.45
CA ILE A 186 5.49 -17.76 -11.42
C ILE A 186 5.20 -19.14 -12.05
N LYS A 187 5.73 -20.20 -11.47
CA LYS A 187 5.17 -21.55 -11.65
C LYS A 187 3.75 -21.49 -11.08
N LYS A 188 2.74 -21.46 -11.94
CA LYS A 188 1.31 -21.34 -11.60
C LYS A 188 0.92 -22.23 -10.41
N GLU A 189 1.59 -23.38 -10.27
CA GLU A 189 1.47 -24.32 -9.17
C GLU A 189 1.83 -23.74 -7.78
N GLU A 190 2.91 -22.97 -7.65
CA GLU A 190 3.33 -22.39 -6.37
C GLU A 190 2.33 -21.33 -5.88
N MET A 191 1.78 -20.53 -6.81
CA MET A 191 0.73 -19.57 -6.51
C MET A 191 -0.57 -20.26 -6.08
N GLU A 192 -0.93 -21.33 -6.77
CA GLU A 192 -2.10 -22.13 -6.45
C GLU A 192 -1.98 -22.74 -5.04
N ILE A 193 -0.84 -23.35 -4.70
CA ILE A 193 -0.58 -23.92 -3.37
C ILE A 193 -0.71 -22.86 -2.28
N TRP A 194 -0.18 -21.65 -2.49
CA TRP A 194 -0.31 -20.58 -1.52
C TRP A 194 -1.75 -20.10 -1.36
N LEU A 195 -2.47 -19.88 -2.46
CA LEU A 195 -3.88 -19.47 -2.42
C LEU A 195 -4.74 -20.53 -1.73
N GLN A 196 -4.51 -21.80 -2.03
CA GLN A 196 -5.16 -22.92 -1.35
C GLN A 196 -4.85 -22.93 0.15
N SER A 197 -3.61 -22.64 0.56
CA SER A 197 -3.24 -22.53 1.97
C SER A 197 -3.97 -21.37 2.66
N CYS A 198 -4.07 -20.20 2.01
CA CYS A 198 -4.82 -19.05 2.52
C CYS A 198 -6.32 -19.36 2.68
N VAL A 199 -6.94 -19.94 1.64
CA VAL A 199 -8.35 -20.31 1.67
C VAL A 199 -8.59 -21.38 2.73
N LYS A 200 -7.76 -22.42 2.83
CA LYS A 200 -7.85 -23.45 3.86
C LYS A 200 -7.85 -22.85 5.25
N THR A 201 -6.88 -21.97 5.55
CA THR A 201 -6.76 -21.31 6.85
C THR A 201 -8.01 -20.51 7.18
N ALA A 202 -8.52 -19.72 6.22
CA ALA A 202 -9.74 -18.95 6.40
C ALA A 202 -10.96 -19.86 6.67
N VAL A 203 -11.06 -20.96 5.93
CA VAL A 203 -12.16 -21.92 6.04
C VAL A 203 -12.12 -22.68 7.37
N GLU A 204 -10.94 -23.07 7.85
CA GLU A 204 -10.76 -23.71 9.15
C GLU A 204 -11.19 -22.78 10.30
N ILE A 205 -10.87 -21.49 10.22
CA ILE A 205 -11.32 -20.50 11.20
C ILE A 205 -12.85 -20.40 11.23
N VAL A 206 -13.50 -20.25 10.07
CA VAL A 206 -14.96 -20.11 10.02
C VAL A 206 -15.70 -21.43 10.29
N SER A 207 -15.05 -22.59 10.15
CA SER A 207 -15.65 -23.89 10.50
C SER A 207 -15.97 -24.03 11.98
N GLY A 208 -15.30 -23.23 12.84
CA GLY A 208 -15.62 -23.10 14.26
C GLY A 208 -16.94 -22.36 14.53
N ILE A 209 -17.52 -21.70 13.53
CA ILE A 209 -18.81 -21.01 13.61
C ILE A 209 -19.90 -21.97 13.12
N SER A 210 -20.84 -22.35 14.00
CA SER A 210 -21.88 -23.35 13.73
C SER A 210 -22.65 -23.11 12.42
N GLU A 211 -22.99 -21.86 12.18
CA GLU A 211 -23.77 -21.36 11.04
C GLU A 211 -23.00 -21.46 9.72
N CYS A 212 -21.66 -21.54 9.78
CA CYS A 212 -20.79 -21.59 8.62
C CYS A 212 -20.33 -23.01 8.26
N LYS A 213 -20.67 -24.05 9.04
CA LYS A 213 -20.16 -25.42 8.83
C LYS A 213 -20.41 -25.95 7.42
N SER A 214 -21.63 -25.82 6.91
CA SER A 214 -21.97 -26.29 5.55
C SER A 214 -21.19 -25.55 4.47
N ALA A 215 -21.00 -24.23 4.62
CA ALA A 215 -20.19 -23.45 3.70
C ALA A 215 -18.71 -23.86 3.78
N ALA A 216 -18.19 -24.07 4.99
CA ALA A 216 -16.82 -24.51 5.21
C ALA A 216 -16.53 -25.88 4.56
N GLU A 217 -17.41 -26.87 4.77
CA GLU A 217 -17.33 -28.18 4.13
C GLU A 217 -17.35 -28.07 2.60
N MET A 218 -18.23 -27.21 2.05
CA MET A 218 -18.27 -26.95 0.61
C MET A 218 -16.93 -26.41 0.09
N PHE A 219 -16.33 -25.42 0.76
CA PHE A 219 -15.04 -24.87 0.34
C PHE A 219 -13.91 -25.89 0.45
N LEU A 220 -13.82 -26.63 1.55
CA LEU A 220 -12.79 -27.67 1.74
C LEU A 220 -12.90 -28.77 0.68
N SER A 221 -14.12 -29.21 0.35
CA SER A 221 -14.34 -30.26 -0.67
C SER A 221 -13.84 -29.88 -2.06
N ARG A 222 -13.76 -28.58 -2.36
CA ARG A 222 -13.37 -28.05 -3.67
C ARG A 222 -11.93 -27.56 -3.72
N LEU A 223 -11.28 -27.37 -2.56
CA LEU A 223 -10.01 -26.67 -2.42
C LEU A 223 -8.92 -27.18 -3.37
N ASN A 224 -8.67 -28.49 -3.36
CA ASN A 224 -7.59 -29.11 -4.16
C ASN A 224 -7.93 -29.22 -5.65
N SER A 225 -9.22 -29.14 -6.00
CA SER A 225 -9.71 -29.20 -7.38
C SER A 225 -9.97 -27.81 -7.99
N ALA A 226 -9.91 -26.77 -7.16
CA ALA A 226 -10.14 -25.41 -7.60
C ALA A 226 -8.88 -24.89 -8.31
N ASN A 227 -9.08 -24.21 -9.44
CA ASN A 227 -8.05 -23.41 -10.10
C ASN A 227 -8.16 -21.97 -9.55
N ILE A 228 -7.82 -21.77 -8.28
CA ILE A 228 -8.06 -20.51 -7.56
C ILE A 228 -7.25 -19.38 -8.20
N ALA A 229 -5.99 -19.61 -8.53
CA ALA A 229 -5.12 -18.64 -9.18
C ALA A 229 -5.68 -18.17 -10.52
N GLU A 230 -6.17 -19.10 -11.33
CA GLU A 230 -6.79 -18.80 -12.63
C GLU A 230 -8.11 -18.05 -12.47
N SER A 231 -8.92 -18.44 -11.50
CA SER A 231 -10.19 -17.76 -11.20
C SER A 231 -9.94 -16.30 -10.80
N ILE A 232 -8.95 -16.04 -9.94
CA ILE A 232 -8.53 -14.68 -9.59
C ILE A 232 -8.05 -13.94 -10.84
N GLY A 233 -7.22 -14.57 -11.67
CA GLY A 233 -6.74 -13.98 -12.92
C GLY A 233 -7.86 -13.53 -13.87
N ILE A 234 -8.89 -14.37 -14.02
CA ILE A 234 -10.08 -14.05 -14.83
C ILE A 234 -10.84 -12.87 -14.21
N LEU A 235 -11.05 -12.87 -12.89
CA LEU A 235 -11.80 -11.82 -12.18
C LEU A 235 -11.05 -10.49 -12.15
N SER A 236 -9.72 -10.50 -12.12
CA SER A 236 -8.87 -9.31 -12.13
C SER A 236 -8.71 -8.68 -13.53
N ASN A 237 -9.10 -9.38 -14.61
CA ASN A 237 -8.99 -8.83 -15.95
C ASN A 237 -10.04 -7.73 -16.21
N PRO A 238 -9.65 -6.59 -16.79
CA PRO A 238 -10.60 -5.59 -17.25
C PRO A 238 -11.61 -6.20 -18.23
N LYS A 239 -12.88 -5.78 -18.11
CA LYS A 239 -13.93 -6.23 -19.04
C LYS A 239 -13.67 -5.64 -20.42
N LYS A 240 -13.93 -6.43 -21.48
CA LYS A 240 -13.84 -5.95 -22.87
C LYS A 240 -14.89 -4.89 -23.18
N GLU A 241 -16.07 -5.00 -22.56
CA GLU A 241 -17.20 -4.10 -22.75
C GLU A 241 -17.62 -3.48 -21.40
N GLY A 242 -18.08 -2.24 -21.46
CA GLY A 242 -18.48 -1.46 -20.30
C GLY A 242 -17.40 -0.48 -19.81
N LEU A 243 -17.69 0.16 -18.68
CA LEU A 243 -16.79 1.14 -18.07
C LEU A 243 -15.90 0.45 -17.03
N ASN A 244 -14.60 0.36 -17.31
CA ASN A 244 -13.60 -0.05 -16.33
C ASN A 244 -13.08 1.17 -15.56
N VAL A 245 -12.78 0.97 -14.29
CA VAL A 245 -12.14 1.95 -13.42
C VAL A 245 -10.96 1.30 -12.73
N LEU A 246 -9.96 2.10 -12.31
CA LEU A 246 -8.89 1.58 -11.47
C LEU A 246 -9.43 1.36 -10.05
N ASN A 247 -9.36 0.13 -9.56
CA ASN A 247 -9.76 -0.20 -8.20
C ASN A 247 -8.65 0.16 -7.21
N HIS A 248 -9.01 0.51 -5.97
CA HIS A 248 -8.03 0.74 -4.90
C HIS A 248 -7.22 -0.53 -4.55
N GLY A 249 -7.80 -1.72 -4.72
CA GLY A 249 -7.11 -3.01 -4.55
C GLY A 249 -6.99 -3.50 -3.10
N ASP A 250 -6.82 -2.60 -2.13
CA ASP A 250 -6.74 -2.95 -0.70
C ASP A 250 -7.45 -1.90 0.18
N LEU A 251 -8.77 -1.79 0.02
CA LEU A 251 -9.57 -0.83 0.78
C LEU A 251 -9.93 -1.40 2.17
N TRP A 252 -8.96 -1.37 3.07
CA TRP A 252 -9.15 -1.76 4.47
C TRP A 252 -9.38 -0.55 5.39
N ILE A 253 -9.93 -0.78 6.59
CA ILE A 253 -10.10 0.23 7.63
C ILE A 253 -8.72 0.65 8.16
N ASN A 254 -8.13 1.69 7.56
CA ASN A 254 -6.84 2.26 7.96
C ASN A 254 -6.94 3.80 7.95
N ILE A 255 -6.59 4.42 9.08
CA ILE A 255 -6.34 5.87 9.27
C ILE A 255 -7.53 6.82 8.94
N HIS A 256 -8.09 7.50 9.96
CA HIS A 256 -9.16 8.52 9.81
C HIS A 256 -8.99 9.68 10.80
N VAL A 257 -9.55 10.87 10.51
CA VAL A 257 -9.58 12.02 11.46
C VAL A 257 -10.81 11.88 12.35
N VAL A 258 -10.65 12.18 13.64
CA VAL A 258 -11.77 12.27 14.62
C VAL A 258 -12.47 13.62 14.54
#